data_AF-A0A7Z9RWX8-F1
#
_entry.id   AF-A0A7Z9RWX8-F1
#
_cell.length_a   1.000
_cell.length_b   1.000
_cell.length_c   1.000
_cell.angle_alpha   90.00
_cell.angle_beta   90.00
_cell.angle_gamma   90.00
#
_symmetry.space_group_name_H-M   'P 1'
#
loop_
_entity.id
_entity.type
_entity.pdbx_description
1 polymer ?
#
loop_
_entity_poly.entity_id
_entity_poly.type
_entity_poly.pdbx_seq_one_letter_code
_entity_poly.pdbx_strand_id
1 'polypeptide(L)'
;TDIEEVARVFTGWTVTRIPNEMIQEFPDYVTNPVTTGNHSWTTTELVAIGEDWKYFKGTQEPTPDVVGGPTTAWTELGYDDSAWLTGPTGIGMGDGDDATVLTDMQNNYISFYARKTFTINNPATPDRLELEIDYDDGVVLYLNGTEIARSPTMNDAPTPPPFTAASGNHEAVGRPILIDLDHFRPLMIAGTNVLAAQVHNVTIGSNDTSFLPRVTSNVPTSRHIDLNNRQGRWEFLFYPANHDTGAKTIFEGTPYQLDIPDGRLGVDGVLDGIELLDTLAAHPDTAEFICIKLIQRFVSDDISLASISDGSAPLELQALLADMLAAWFSTVRPGHIGTVLETLLDPVNQQGPFWDTGNARAKIKTPVEFINSTLRSLYADASSDDLANWMKDMGMDLFQRDEPDGYSEIGLDWIGTTTLLERINFSRRVASNVDNDYQWDIGNFIDPTQ
;
A
#
# COMPACT_ATOMS: atom_id res chain seq x y z
N THR A 1 25.15 17.85 22.69
CA THR A 1 25.84 16.65 23.16
C THR A 1 24.90 15.46 23.14
N ASP A 2 23.98 15.27 24.08
CA ASP A 2 23.13 14.04 24.10
C ASP A 2 22.31 13.83 22.82
N ILE A 3 21.69 14.88 22.27
CA ILE A 3 20.91 14.75 21.03
C ILE A 3 21.76 14.36 19.82
N GLU A 4 23.03 14.77 19.79
CA GLU A 4 23.97 14.42 18.73
C GLU A 4 24.40 12.96 18.87
N GLU A 5 24.62 12.50 20.11
CA GLU A 5 24.95 11.11 20.41
C GLU A 5 23.77 10.17 20.10
N VAL A 6 22.54 10.57 20.44
CA VAL A 6 21.31 9.87 20.04
C VAL A 6 21.19 9.81 18.52
N ALA A 7 21.47 10.89 17.80
CA ALA A 7 21.47 10.88 16.33
C ALA A 7 22.52 9.92 15.76
N ARG A 8 23.71 9.85 16.37
CA ARG A 8 24.77 8.91 15.98
C ARG A 8 24.35 7.45 16.19
N VAL A 9 23.64 7.13 17.26
CA VAL A 9 23.08 5.78 17.51
C VAL A 9 22.21 5.29 16.35
N PHE A 10 21.34 6.15 15.83
CA PHE A 10 20.38 5.78 14.77
C PHE A 10 20.93 5.96 13.35
N THR A 11 22.23 6.21 13.18
CA THR A 11 22.86 6.21 11.85
C THR A 11 22.75 4.82 11.21
N GLY A 12 22.45 4.80 9.91
CA GLY A 12 22.21 3.57 9.15
C GLY A 12 20.82 2.97 9.32
N TRP A 13 20.00 3.44 10.26
CA TRP A 13 18.60 3.02 10.36
C TRP A 13 17.73 3.73 9.33
N THR A 14 16.83 2.97 8.72
CA THR A 14 15.74 3.48 7.89
C THR A 14 14.58 2.50 7.93
N VAL A 15 13.59 2.71 7.07
CA VAL A 15 12.49 1.79 6.86
C VAL A 15 12.49 1.26 5.43
N THR A 16 11.99 0.05 5.25
CA THR A 16 11.77 -0.55 3.93
C THR A 16 10.51 -1.39 3.96
N ARG A 17 9.92 -1.69 2.79
CA ARG A 17 8.84 -2.67 2.75
C ARG A 17 9.41 -4.06 2.51
N ILE A 18 8.90 -5.01 3.29
CA ILE A 18 9.25 -6.42 3.24
C ILE A 18 8.03 -7.22 2.78
N PRO A 19 8.21 -8.22 1.91
CA PRO A 19 7.14 -9.11 1.47
C PRO A 19 6.42 -9.75 2.66
N ASN A 20 5.11 -9.95 2.56
CA ASN A 20 4.28 -10.36 3.70
C ASN A 20 4.71 -11.70 4.31
N GLU A 21 5.16 -12.63 3.48
CA GLU A 21 5.64 -13.95 3.88
C GLU A 21 7.01 -13.94 4.57
N MET A 22 7.73 -12.81 4.52
CA MET A 22 9.05 -12.65 5.13
C MET A 22 9.05 -11.73 6.36
N ILE A 23 7.86 -11.31 6.79
CA ILE A 23 7.65 -10.51 7.99
C ILE A 23 8.08 -11.29 9.23
N GLN A 24 8.71 -10.58 10.15
CA GLN A 24 9.05 -11.11 11.45
C GLN A 24 8.13 -10.53 12.52
N GLU A 25 7.77 -11.34 13.51
CA GLU A 25 7.00 -10.87 14.66
C GLU A 25 7.89 -10.08 15.62
N PHE A 26 7.28 -9.24 16.44
CA PHE A 26 8.01 -8.61 17.53
C PHE A 26 8.54 -9.69 18.51
N PRO A 27 9.80 -9.63 18.97
CA PRO A 27 10.80 -8.57 18.76
C PRO A 27 11.82 -8.84 17.64
N ASP A 28 11.65 -9.92 16.88
CA ASP A 28 12.65 -10.40 15.92
C ASP A 28 12.94 -9.37 14.82
N TYR A 29 11.91 -8.68 14.30
CA TYR A 29 12.12 -7.66 13.25
C TYR A 29 12.95 -6.45 13.73
N VAL A 30 12.95 -6.16 15.03
CA VAL A 30 13.74 -5.07 15.63
C VAL A 30 15.16 -5.52 15.91
N THR A 31 15.31 -6.74 16.42
CA THR A 31 16.60 -7.28 16.87
C THR A 31 17.42 -7.94 15.76
N ASN A 32 16.77 -8.29 14.65
CA ASN A 32 17.36 -8.84 13.44
C ASN A 32 16.78 -8.12 12.21
N PRO A 33 17.04 -6.82 12.04
CA PRO A 33 16.50 -6.06 10.93
C PRO A 33 17.09 -6.52 9.60
N VAL A 34 16.49 -6.09 8.50
CA VAL A 34 17.08 -6.32 7.18
C VAL A 34 18.39 -5.57 7.07
N THR A 35 19.42 -6.20 6.49
CA THR A 35 20.75 -5.59 6.32
C THR A 35 21.30 -5.67 4.90
N THR A 36 20.57 -6.31 3.98
CA THR A 36 20.99 -6.50 2.59
C THR A 36 20.28 -5.52 1.67
N GLY A 37 21.07 -4.73 0.93
CA GLY A 37 20.57 -3.68 0.04
C GLY A 37 20.13 -4.13 -1.35
N ASN A 38 20.40 -5.37 -1.77
CA ASN A 38 20.13 -5.80 -3.14
C ASN A 38 18.74 -6.38 -3.26
N HIS A 39 17.93 -5.77 -4.14
CA HIS A 39 16.70 -6.38 -4.62
C HIS A 39 17.04 -7.60 -5.45
N SER A 40 16.46 -8.75 -5.13
CA SER A 40 16.72 -9.98 -5.87
C SER A 40 15.45 -10.81 -5.95
N TRP A 41 15.06 -11.07 -7.19
CA TRP A 41 13.83 -11.75 -7.55
C TRP A 41 14.17 -13.11 -8.17
N THR A 42 13.32 -14.09 -7.89
CA THR A 42 13.13 -15.23 -8.76
C THR A 42 12.05 -14.86 -9.75
N THR A 43 12.43 -14.63 -11.01
CA THR A 43 11.50 -14.39 -12.11
C THR A 43 11.09 -15.73 -12.72
N THR A 44 9.80 -15.98 -12.82
CA THR A 44 9.22 -17.11 -13.55
C THR A 44 8.42 -16.58 -14.73
N GLU A 45 8.68 -17.08 -15.94
CA GLU A 45 7.82 -16.84 -17.09
C GLU A 45 6.58 -17.74 -16.98
N LEU A 46 5.41 -17.13 -16.81
CA LEU A 46 4.12 -17.81 -16.81
C LEU A 46 3.61 -18.02 -18.25
N VAL A 47 3.99 -17.11 -19.13
CA VAL A 47 3.81 -17.18 -20.58
C VAL A 47 5.10 -16.65 -21.20
N ALA A 48 5.83 -17.48 -21.94
CA ALA A 48 7.04 -17.06 -22.65
C ALA A 48 6.76 -16.66 -24.11
N ILE A 49 7.65 -15.82 -24.66
CA ILE A 49 7.66 -15.51 -26.10
C ILE A 49 8.03 -16.78 -26.87
N GLY A 50 7.30 -17.04 -27.95
CA GLY A 50 7.50 -18.19 -28.84
C GLY A 50 6.76 -19.44 -28.38
N GLU A 51 5.97 -19.37 -27.30
CA GLU A 51 5.06 -20.45 -26.93
C GLU A 51 3.90 -20.58 -27.92
N ASP A 52 3.39 -21.80 -28.10
CA ASP A 52 2.17 -22.05 -28.87
C ASP A 52 0.96 -21.38 -28.22
N TRP A 53 0.25 -20.59 -29.02
CA TRP A 53 -1.03 -19.96 -28.70
C TRP A 53 -2.13 -20.48 -29.61
N LYS A 54 -3.36 -20.49 -29.09
CA LYS A 54 -4.55 -20.71 -29.91
C LYS A 54 -4.90 -19.41 -30.61
N TYR A 55 -5.18 -19.46 -31.91
CA TYR A 55 -5.60 -18.28 -32.65
C TYR A 55 -6.76 -18.53 -33.63
N PHE A 56 -7.55 -17.49 -33.84
CA PHE A 56 -8.73 -17.49 -34.70
C PHE A 56 -8.73 -16.24 -35.59
N LYS A 57 -8.89 -16.45 -36.90
CA LYS A 57 -8.88 -15.37 -37.90
C LYS A 57 -10.18 -14.59 -37.80
N GLY A 58 -10.10 -13.25 -37.69
CA GLY A 58 -11.25 -12.35 -37.57
C GLY A 58 -12.02 -12.19 -38.88
N THR A 59 -12.60 -13.28 -39.35
CA THR A 59 -13.55 -13.31 -40.47
C THR A 59 -15.00 -13.31 -39.99
N GLN A 60 -15.19 -13.58 -38.70
CA GLN A 60 -16.44 -13.53 -37.95
C GLN A 60 -16.10 -13.41 -36.45
N GLU A 61 -17.09 -13.12 -35.61
CA GLU A 61 -16.92 -13.18 -34.15
C GLU A 61 -16.69 -14.63 -33.68
N PRO A 62 -15.76 -14.90 -32.75
CA PRO A 62 -15.61 -16.25 -32.18
C PRO A 62 -16.81 -16.67 -31.33
N THR A 63 -17.46 -15.69 -30.69
CA THR A 63 -18.70 -15.85 -29.92
C THR A 63 -19.67 -14.72 -30.27
N PRO A 64 -20.44 -14.84 -31.36
CA PRO A 64 -21.41 -13.82 -31.74
C PRO A 64 -22.61 -13.78 -30.78
N ASP A 65 -23.17 -12.59 -30.55
CA ASP A 65 -24.48 -12.45 -29.92
C ASP A 65 -25.63 -12.86 -30.87
N VAL A 66 -26.87 -12.64 -30.43
CA VAL A 66 -28.08 -13.01 -31.21
C VAL A 66 -28.23 -12.27 -32.55
N VAL A 67 -27.56 -11.13 -32.73
CA VAL A 67 -27.54 -10.34 -33.98
C VAL A 67 -26.21 -10.44 -34.72
N GLY A 68 -25.26 -11.25 -34.24
CA GLY A 68 -23.93 -11.40 -34.84
C GLY A 68 -22.88 -10.39 -34.35
N GLY A 69 -23.16 -9.65 -33.27
CA GLY A 69 -22.25 -8.69 -32.64
C GLY A 69 -21.22 -9.34 -31.71
N PRO A 70 -20.17 -8.60 -31.32
CA PRO A 70 -19.06 -9.11 -30.51
C PRO A 70 -19.49 -9.41 -29.07
N THR A 71 -18.90 -10.45 -28.48
CA THR A 71 -19.01 -10.76 -27.04
C THR A 71 -17.64 -11.16 -26.48
N THR A 72 -17.51 -11.20 -25.16
CA THR A 72 -16.28 -11.64 -24.46
C THR A 72 -16.32 -13.11 -24.03
N ALA A 73 -17.35 -13.89 -24.37
CA ALA A 73 -17.44 -15.29 -23.93
C ALA A 73 -16.25 -16.14 -24.39
N TRP A 74 -15.65 -15.81 -25.55
CA TRP A 74 -14.43 -16.45 -26.04
C TRP A 74 -13.19 -16.13 -25.19
N THR A 75 -13.20 -15.19 -24.25
CA THR A 75 -12.05 -14.87 -23.38
C THR A 75 -12.12 -15.57 -22.02
N GLU A 76 -13.21 -16.29 -21.76
CA GLU A 76 -13.41 -17.03 -20.50
C GLU A 76 -12.62 -18.34 -20.46
N LEU A 77 -12.20 -18.75 -19.27
CA LEU A 77 -11.43 -19.98 -19.05
C LEU A 77 -12.17 -21.24 -19.54
N GLY A 78 -13.51 -21.23 -19.50
CA GLY A 78 -14.36 -22.35 -19.89
C GLY A 78 -14.65 -22.47 -21.39
N TYR A 79 -14.19 -21.53 -22.23
CA TYR A 79 -14.45 -21.56 -23.67
C TYR A 79 -13.67 -22.69 -24.36
N ASP A 80 -14.36 -23.45 -25.22
CA ASP A 80 -13.77 -24.51 -26.03
C ASP A 80 -13.15 -23.94 -27.32
N ASP A 81 -11.83 -23.80 -27.31
CA ASP A 81 -11.02 -23.35 -28.45
C ASP A 81 -10.38 -24.52 -29.23
N SER A 82 -10.86 -25.76 -29.07
CA SER A 82 -10.28 -26.93 -29.74
C SER A 82 -10.28 -26.83 -31.27
N ALA A 83 -11.20 -26.06 -31.84
CA ALA A 83 -11.29 -25.78 -33.28
C ALA A 83 -10.36 -24.66 -33.76
N TRP A 84 -9.71 -23.91 -32.86
CA TRP A 84 -8.82 -22.82 -33.21
C TRP A 84 -7.49 -23.35 -33.73
N LEU A 85 -6.86 -22.54 -34.59
CA LEU A 85 -5.51 -22.80 -35.08
C LEU A 85 -4.50 -22.69 -33.94
N THR A 86 -3.31 -23.23 -34.12
CA THR A 86 -2.25 -23.20 -33.09
C THR A 86 -0.92 -22.86 -33.74
N GLY A 87 -0.17 -21.97 -33.11
CA GLY A 87 1.17 -21.61 -33.54
C GLY A 87 1.90 -20.76 -32.49
N PRO A 88 3.25 -20.69 -32.55
CA PRO A 88 4.06 -19.90 -31.64
C PRO A 88 3.77 -18.39 -31.75
N THR A 89 3.91 -17.63 -30.66
CA THR A 89 3.81 -16.15 -30.68
C THR A 89 4.94 -15.49 -31.49
N GLY A 90 4.73 -14.23 -31.88
CA GLY A 90 5.15 -13.76 -33.20
C GLY A 90 4.10 -14.17 -34.23
N ILE A 91 2.81 -13.99 -33.87
CA ILE A 91 1.70 -14.21 -34.79
C ILE A 91 1.48 -12.89 -35.52
N GLY A 92 1.68 -12.92 -36.82
CA GLY A 92 1.74 -11.68 -37.58
C GLY A 92 1.88 -11.89 -39.08
N MET A 93 2.24 -10.84 -39.80
CA MET A 93 2.66 -10.90 -41.19
C MET A 93 3.61 -9.75 -41.54
N GLY A 94 4.38 -9.90 -42.63
CA GLY A 94 4.93 -8.76 -43.39
C GLY A 94 6.40 -8.42 -43.16
N ASP A 95 6.92 -8.63 -41.96
CA ASP A 95 8.27 -8.23 -41.50
C ASP A 95 9.33 -9.34 -41.61
N GLY A 96 8.89 -10.61 -41.63
CA GLY A 96 9.76 -11.77 -41.77
C GLY A 96 10.44 -12.19 -40.46
N ASP A 97 9.98 -11.71 -39.31
CA ASP A 97 10.41 -12.13 -37.98
C ASP A 97 9.29 -12.82 -37.16
N ASP A 98 8.07 -12.89 -37.70
CA ASP A 98 6.98 -13.72 -37.19
C ASP A 98 7.26 -15.23 -37.21
N ALA A 99 6.98 -15.89 -36.09
CA ALA A 99 7.02 -17.35 -35.98
C ALA A 99 5.77 -18.02 -36.58
N THR A 100 4.61 -17.36 -36.49
CA THR A 100 3.34 -17.78 -37.10
C THR A 100 2.89 -16.74 -38.12
N VAL A 101 3.15 -17.02 -39.40
CA VAL A 101 2.87 -16.09 -40.49
C VAL A 101 1.43 -16.25 -41.02
N LEU A 102 0.62 -15.19 -40.90
CA LEU A 102 -0.74 -15.07 -41.41
C LEU A 102 -0.74 -14.64 -42.89
N THR A 103 -0.27 -15.54 -43.77
CA THR A 103 -0.08 -15.24 -45.21
C THR A 103 -1.34 -14.79 -45.96
N ASP A 104 -2.52 -15.04 -45.39
CA ASP A 104 -3.81 -14.71 -45.98
C ASP A 104 -4.55 -13.59 -45.23
N MET A 105 -3.93 -12.87 -44.30
CA MET A 105 -4.61 -11.78 -43.58
C MET A 105 -4.89 -10.58 -44.50
N GLN A 106 -3.87 -10.12 -45.23
CA GLN A 106 -4.01 -8.99 -46.15
C GLN A 106 -5.16 -9.21 -47.16
N ASN A 107 -6.03 -8.21 -47.26
CA ASN A 107 -7.25 -8.15 -48.06
C ASN A 107 -8.37 -9.14 -47.69
N ASN A 108 -8.24 -9.92 -46.61
CA ASN A 108 -9.29 -10.87 -46.19
C ASN A 108 -9.88 -10.54 -44.82
N TYR A 109 -9.07 -10.17 -43.82
CA TYR A 109 -9.54 -9.81 -42.48
C TYR A 109 -8.63 -8.77 -41.83
N ILE A 110 -9.17 -7.97 -40.91
CA ILE A 110 -8.47 -6.87 -40.25
C ILE A 110 -8.00 -7.22 -38.83
N SER A 111 -8.51 -8.30 -38.24
CA SER A 111 -8.18 -8.71 -36.88
C SER A 111 -7.97 -10.20 -36.75
N PHE A 112 -7.33 -10.60 -35.66
CA PHE A 112 -7.34 -11.98 -35.19
C PHE A 112 -7.44 -12.02 -33.67
N TYR A 113 -7.86 -13.17 -33.18
CA TYR A 113 -8.02 -13.45 -31.77
C TYR A 113 -6.97 -14.47 -31.36
N ALA A 114 -6.40 -14.30 -30.17
CA ALA A 114 -5.39 -15.19 -29.63
C ALA A 114 -5.72 -15.50 -28.16
N ARG A 115 -5.44 -16.73 -27.72
CA ARG A 115 -5.64 -17.15 -26.32
C ARG A 115 -4.58 -18.15 -25.88
N LYS A 116 -4.23 -18.07 -24.60
CA LYS A 116 -3.30 -18.97 -23.93
C LYS A 116 -3.68 -19.15 -22.48
N THR A 117 -3.70 -20.41 -22.04
CA THR A 117 -3.78 -20.73 -20.62
C THR A 117 -2.40 -20.71 -19.99
N PHE A 118 -2.29 -20.20 -18.77
CA PHE A 118 -1.10 -20.27 -17.94
C PHE A 118 -1.48 -20.71 -16.52
N THR A 119 -0.50 -21.19 -15.75
CA THR A 119 -0.73 -21.66 -14.38
C THR A 119 0.02 -20.79 -13.37
N ILE A 120 -0.67 -20.37 -12.31
CA ILE A 120 -0.07 -19.71 -11.15
C ILE A 120 -0.57 -20.42 -9.89
N ASN A 121 0.37 -20.88 -9.04
CA ASN A 121 0.00 -21.67 -7.85
C ASN A 121 -0.86 -20.87 -6.87
N ASN A 122 -0.48 -19.61 -6.63
CA ASN A 122 -1.21 -18.68 -5.80
C ASN A 122 -0.97 -17.25 -6.34
N PRO A 123 -2.00 -16.57 -6.88
CA PRO A 123 -1.87 -15.20 -7.37
C PRO A 123 -1.43 -14.18 -6.32
N ALA A 124 -1.51 -14.49 -5.03
CA ALA A 124 -1.04 -13.62 -3.95
C ALA A 124 0.46 -13.80 -3.62
N THR A 125 1.14 -14.82 -4.13
CA THR A 125 2.55 -15.10 -3.78
C THR A 125 3.56 -14.19 -4.47
N PRO A 126 3.47 -13.92 -5.79
CA PRO A 126 4.42 -13.02 -6.42
C PRO A 126 4.21 -11.59 -5.92
N ASP A 127 5.29 -10.88 -5.64
CA ASP A 127 5.21 -9.46 -5.30
C ASP A 127 4.83 -8.61 -6.50
N ARG A 128 5.26 -9.01 -7.69
CA ARG A 128 4.95 -8.33 -8.96
C ARG A 128 4.55 -9.31 -10.04
N LEU A 129 3.42 -9.03 -10.69
CA LEU A 129 2.97 -9.69 -11.91
C LEU A 129 2.98 -8.68 -13.06
N GLU A 130 3.58 -9.04 -14.18
CA GLU A 130 3.75 -8.12 -15.31
C GLU A 130 3.43 -8.82 -16.63
N LEU A 131 2.65 -8.14 -17.46
CA LEU A 131 2.44 -8.49 -18.86
C LEU A 131 3.24 -7.52 -19.74
N GLU A 132 4.12 -8.07 -20.54
CA GLU A 132 4.81 -7.36 -21.61
C GLU A 132 4.15 -7.70 -22.94
N ILE A 133 3.94 -6.71 -23.79
CA ILE A 133 3.38 -6.94 -25.12
C ILE A 133 4.03 -6.01 -26.14
N ASP A 134 4.61 -6.61 -27.18
CA ASP A 134 4.99 -5.93 -28.41
C ASP A 134 3.95 -6.28 -29.48
N TYR A 135 3.42 -5.26 -30.16
CA TYR A 135 2.25 -5.43 -31.03
C TYR A 135 2.22 -4.46 -32.20
N ASP A 136 1.48 -4.81 -33.25
CA ASP A 136 1.22 -3.98 -34.42
C ASP A 136 -0.12 -4.40 -35.06
N ASP A 137 -1.12 -3.53 -35.26
CA ASP A 137 -1.18 -2.08 -34.98
C ASP A 137 -1.95 -1.76 -33.68
N GLY A 138 -2.84 -2.65 -33.26
CA GLY A 138 -3.71 -2.44 -32.11
C GLY A 138 -3.99 -3.74 -31.38
N VAL A 139 -4.11 -3.67 -30.06
CA VAL A 139 -4.36 -4.85 -29.24
C VAL A 139 -5.34 -4.52 -28.11
N VAL A 140 -6.25 -5.45 -27.84
CA VAL A 140 -7.13 -5.46 -26.66
C VAL A 140 -6.89 -6.75 -25.90
N LEU A 141 -6.61 -6.66 -24.60
CA LEU A 141 -6.14 -7.75 -23.76
C LEU A 141 -7.17 -8.08 -22.69
N TYR A 142 -7.37 -9.38 -22.46
CA TYR A 142 -8.34 -9.92 -21.53
C TYR A 142 -7.68 -10.93 -20.61
N LEU A 143 -8.07 -10.90 -19.33
CA LEU A 143 -7.70 -11.88 -18.33
C LEU A 143 -8.98 -12.48 -17.75
N ASN A 144 -9.14 -13.80 -17.90
CA ASN A 144 -10.29 -14.55 -17.38
C ASN A 144 -11.65 -13.87 -17.66
N GLY A 145 -11.92 -13.51 -18.92
CA GLY A 145 -13.20 -12.90 -19.29
C GLY A 145 -13.24 -11.36 -19.26
N THR A 146 -12.33 -10.71 -18.52
CA THR A 146 -12.38 -9.26 -18.27
C THR A 146 -11.29 -8.53 -19.05
N GLU A 147 -11.63 -7.41 -19.68
CA GLU A 147 -10.65 -6.55 -20.36
C GLU A 147 -9.72 -5.90 -19.33
N ILE A 148 -8.40 -6.07 -19.49
CA ILE A 148 -7.38 -5.55 -18.57
C ILE A 148 -6.58 -4.39 -19.17
N ALA A 149 -6.50 -4.31 -20.50
CA ALA A 149 -5.78 -3.25 -21.20
C ALA A 149 -6.22 -3.19 -22.67
N ARG A 150 -6.06 -2.00 -23.26
CA ARG A 150 -6.10 -1.79 -24.72
C ARG A 150 -5.02 -0.81 -25.14
N SER A 151 -4.54 -0.96 -26.36
CA SER A 151 -3.61 0.00 -26.95
C SER A 151 -4.26 1.37 -27.14
N PRO A 152 -3.49 2.47 -27.09
CA PRO A 152 -4.02 3.80 -27.41
C PRO A 152 -4.70 3.87 -28.79
N THR A 153 -4.23 3.06 -29.74
CA THR A 153 -4.77 2.92 -31.10
C THR A 153 -6.16 2.28 -31.16
N MET A 154 -6.67 1.74 -30.04
CA MET A 154 -7.98 1.10 -29.90
C MET A 154 -8.92 1.81 -28.91
N ASN A 155 -8.56 2.99 -28.40
CA ASN A 155 -9.35 3.71 -27.40
C ASN A 155 -10.75 4.12 -27.88
N ASP A 156 -10.90 4.43 -29.17
CA ASP A 156 -12.17 4.85 -29.76
C ASP A 156 -13.06 3.67 -30.20
N ALA A 157 -12.55 2.44 -30.09
CA ALA A 157 -13.30 1.25 -30.47
C ALA A 157 -14.35 0.87 -29.40
N PRO A 158 -15.51 0.29 -29.79
CA PRO A 158 -16.49 -0.24 -28.85
C PRO A 158 -15.90 -1.27 -27.88
N THR A 159 -16.62 -1.54 -26.79
CA THR A 159 -16.24 -2.55 -25.79
C THR A 159 -17.33 -3.63 -25.68
N PRO A 160 -17.07 -4.88 -26.10
CA PRO A 160 -15.89 -5.34 -26.84
C PRO A 160 -15.85 -4.81 -28.30
N PRO A 161 -14.66 -4.74 -28.93
CA PRO A 161 -14.56 -4.26 -30.31
C PRO A 161 -14.99 -5.36 -31.29
N PRO A 162 -15.72 -5.02 -32.37
CA PRO A 162 -16.09 -5.99 -33.39
C PRO A 162 -14.86 -6.47 -34.16
N PHE A 163 -14.92 -7.67 -34.75
CA PHE A 163 -13.83 -8.23 -35.56
C PHE A 163 -13.41 -7.32 -36.74
N THR A 164 -14.29 -6.41 -37.16
CA THR A 164 -14.04 -5.44 -38.24
C THR A 164 -13.51 -4.09 -37.75
N ALA A 165 -13.29 -3.90 -36.45
CA ALA A 165 -12.75 -2.64 -35.94
C ALA A 165 -11.35 -2.40 -36.50
N ALA A 166 -11.10 -1.16 -36.92
CA ALA A 166 -9.79 -0.69 -37.35
C ALA A 166 -9.08 -0.03 -36.17
N SER A 167 -7.76 -0.20 -36.11
CA SER A 167 -6.88 0.50 -35.17
C SER A 167 -6.32 1.79 -35.80
N GLY A 168 -5.71 2.64 -34.96
CA GLY A 168 -4.69 3.60 -35.41
C GLY A 168 -3.34 2.91 -35.65
N ASN A 169 -2.42 3.59 -36.36
CA ASN A 169 -1.12 3.01 -36.73
C ASN A 169 -0.15 2.91 -35.54
N HIS A 170 0.53 1.76 -35.40
CA HIS A 170 1.58 1.52 -34.42
C HIS A 170 2.47 0.35 -34.83
N GLU A 171 3.78 0.48 -34.69
CA GLU A 171 4.74 -0.54 -35.11
C GLU A 171 5.31 -1.33 -33.92
N ALA A 172 5.48 -2.64 -34.09
CA ALA A 172 6.26 -3.46 -33.17
C ALA A 172 7.76 -3.21 -33.39
N VAL A 173 8.44 -2.63 -32.39
CA VAL A 173 9.84 -2.15 -32.55
C VAL A 173 10.81 -2.76 -31.54
N GLY A 174 10.46 -3.89 -30.93
CA GLY A 174 11.24 -4.53 -29.88
C GLY A 174 11.20 -3.77 -28.56
N ARG A 175 10.16 -2.95 -28.35
CA ARG A 175 9.95 -2.12 -27.15
C ARG A 175 8.57 -2.42 -26.56
N PRO A 176 8.39 -3.59 -25.94
CA PRO A 176 7.09 -3.98 -25.41
C PRO A 176 6.59 -2.96 -24.38
N ILE A 177 5.30 -2.72 -24.38
CA ILE A 177 4.65 -1.98 -23.30
C ILE A 177 4.49 -2.91 -22.09
N LEU A 178 4.61 -2.33 -20.89
CA LEU A 178 4.46 -3.04 -19.63
C LEU A 178 3.09 -2.75 -19.02
N ILE A 179 2.37 -3.80 -18.67
CA ILE A 179 1.08 -3.75 -18.00
C ILE A 179 1.27 -4.39 -16.62
N ASP A 180 1.09 -3.57 -15.58
CA ASP A 180 1.07 -4.01 -14.18
C ASP A 180 -0.19 -4.85 -13.93
N LEU A 181 0.00 -6.14 -13.68
CA LEU A 181 -1.09 -7.07 -13.42
C LEU A 181 -1.52 -7.10 -11.94
N ASP A 182 -0.87 -6.32 -11.07
CA ASP A 182 -1.13 -6.39 -9.63
C ASP A 182 -2.56 -5.95 -9.27
N HIS A 183 -3.08 -4.94 -9.97
CA HIS A 183 -4.47 -4.49 -9.78
C HIS A 183 -5.50 -5.49 -10.31
N PHE A 184 -5.09 -6.44 -11.15
CA PHE A 184 -5.94 -7.46 -11.75
C PHE A 184 -5.88 -8.80 -11.02
N ARG A 185 -5.16 -8.89 -9.90
CA ARG A 185 -5.10 -10.09 -9.04
C ARG A 185 -6.47 -10.65 -8.64
N PRO A 186 -7.51 -9.84 -8.33
CA PRO A 186 -8.85 -10.37 -8.05
C PRO A 186 -9.49 -11.15 -9.22
N LEU A 187 -9.02 -10.92 -10.45
CA LEU A 187 -9.46 -11.68 -11.63
C LEU A 187 -8.75 -13.02 -11.76
N MET A 188 -7.60 -13.22 -11.09
CA MET A 188 -6.81 -14.45 -11.17
C MET A 188 -7.27 -15.48 -10.14
N ILE A 189 -7.23 -16.75 -10.53
CA ILE A 189 -7.49 -17.89 -9.65
C ILE A 189 -6.23 -18.71 -9.42
N ALA A 190 -6.13 -19.37 -8.27
CA ALA A 190 -5.11 -20.39 -8.04
C ALA A 190 -5.31 -21.55 -9.04
N GLY A 191 -4.24 -21.88 -9.77
CA GLY A 191 -4.26 -22.84 -10.87
C GLY A 191 -4.29 -22.16 -12.24
N THR A 192 -5.15 -22.66 -13.13
CA THR A 192 -5.18 -22.27 -14.54
C THR A 192 -5.95 -20.96 -14.75
N ASN A 193 -5.34 -20.04 -15.49
CA ASN A 193 -5.91 -18.78 -15.93
C ASN A 193 -5.76 -18.68 -17.45
N VAL A 194 -6.52 -17.78 -18.08
CA VAL A 194 -6.44 -17.52 -19.52
C VAL A 194 -6.11 -16.05 -19.78
N LEU A 195 -5.06 -15.84 -20.58
CA LEU A 195 -4.77 -14.56 -21.23
C LEU A 195 -5.29 -14.64 -22.66
N ALA A 196 -6.05 -13.64 -23.07
CA ALA A 196 -6.64 -13.54 -24.40
C ALA A 196 -6.36 -12.15 -24.99
N ALA A 197 -6.28 -12.09 -26.32
CA ALA A 197 -5.98 -10.88 -27.05
C ALA A 197 -6.80 -10.79 -28.34
N GLN A 198 -7.22 -9.60 -28.70
CA GLN A 198 -7.77 -9.28 -30.01
C GLN A 198 -6.83 -8.24 -30.65
N VAL A 199 -6.23 -8.61 -31.77
CA VAL A 199 -5.22 -7.82 -32.47
C VAL A 199 -5.84 -7.26 -33.76
N HIS A 200 -5.59 -5.99 -34.07
CA HIS A 200 -6.23 -5.24 -35.14
C HIS A 200 -5.22 -4.46 -35.97
N ASN A 201 -5.46 -4.42 -37.29
CA ASN A 201 -4.75 -3.56 -38.23
C ASN A 201 -5.51 -2.28 -38.55
N VAL A 202 -4.80 -1.30 -39.11
CA VAL A 202 -5.40 -0.02 -39.53
C VAL A 202 -6.41 -0.21 -40.65
N THR A 203 -6.14 -1.12 -41.60
CA THR A 203 -7.06 -1.42 -42.70
C THR A 203 -7.03 -2.89 -43.08
N ILE A 204 -8.06 -3.34 -43.82
CA ILE A 204 -8.05 -4.67 -44.43
C ILE A 204 -6.88 -4.85 -45.44
N GLY A 205 -6.30 -3.77 -45.95
CA GLY A 205 -5.19 -3.80 -46.90
C GLY A 205 -3.80 -3.73 -46.26
N SER A 206 -3.71 -3.56 -44.93
CA SER A 206 -2.45 -3.52 -44.19
C SER A 206 -1.64 -4.80 -44.45
N ASN A 207 -0.32 -4.66 -44.48
CA ASN A 207 0.61 -5.71 -44.92
C ASN A 207 1.56 -6.18 -43.82
N ASP A 208 1.41 -5.62 -42.63
CA ASP A 208 2.13 -5.87 -41.39
C ASP A 208 1.14 -6.15 -40.25
N THR A 209 1.55 -6.96 -39.29
CA THR A 209 0.94 -7.10 -37.96
C THR A 209 1.87 -7.96 -37.12
N SER A 210 1.87 -7.75 -35.81
CA SER A 210 2.78 -8.45 -34.90
C SER A 210 2.12 -8.62 -33.53
N PHE A 211 2.38 -9.75 -32.86
CA PHE A 211 1.85 -10.04 -31.52
C PHE A 211 2.79 -10.94 -30.71
N LEU A 212 3.46 -10.34 -29.72
CA LEU A 212 4.46 -10.99 -28.87
C LEU A 212 4.21 -10.69 -27.37
N PRO A 213 3.32 -11.46 -26.71
CA PRO A 213 3.08 -11.34 -25.27
C PRO A 213 4.11 -12.13 -24.43
N ARG A 214 4.41 -11.61 -23.24
CA ARG A 214 5.11 -12.32 -22.16
C ARG A 214 4.49 -12.00 -20.82
N VAL A 215 4.26 -13.02 -19.98
CA VAL A 215 3.82 -12.82 -18.59
C VAL A 215 4.90 -13.31 -17.66
N THR A 216 5.33 -12.46 -16.73
CA THR A 216 6.29 -12.82 -15.69
C THR A 216 5.70 -12.67 -14.29
N SER A 217 6.13 -13.54 -13.38
CA SER A 217 5.90 -13.42 -11.95
C SER A 217 7.23 -13.29 -11.21
N ASN A 218 7.37 -12.28 -10.37
CA ASN A 218 8.58 -12.01 -9.61
C ASN A 218 8.33 -12.29 -8.13
N VAL A 219 9.10 -13.22 -7.56
CA VAL A 219 9.05 -13.60 -6.14
C VAL A 219 10.37 -13.20 -5.46
N PRO A 220 10.34 -12.50 -4.32
CA PRO A 220 11.50 -12.20 -3.50
C PRO A 220 12.37 -13.43 -3.16
N THR A 221 13.69 -13.28 -3.24
CA THR A 221 14.63 -14.36 -2.86
C THR A 221 15.11 -14.30 -1.41
N SER A 222 14.98 -13.14 -0.76
CA SER A 222 15.35 -12.89 0.63
C SER A 222 14.61 -11.67 1.15
N ARG A 223 14.68 -11.42 2.47
CA ARG A 223 14.31 -10.12 3.08
C ARG A 223 15.21 -9.05 2.45
N HIS A 224 14.72 -8.46 1.37
CA HIS A 224 15.40 -7.42 0.63
C HIS A 224 14.56 -6.16 0.71
N ILE A 225 15.17 -5.04 0.37
CA ILE A 225 14.47 -3.76 0.29
C ILE A 225 13.41 -3.91 -0.80
N ASP A 226 12.17 -3.50 -0.66
CA ASP A 226 11.37 -3.17 -1.86
C ASP A 226 10.51 -1.95 -1.60
N LEU A 227 11.02 -0.78 -1.98
CA LEU A 227 10.28 0.47 -1.82
C LEU A 227 9.02 0.55 -2.70
N ASN A 228 8.92 -0.30 -3.73
CA ASN A 228 7.81 -0.34 -4.67
C ASN A 228 6.80 -1.45 -4.36
N ASN A 229 7.09 -2.36 -3.41
CA ASN A 229 6.15 -3.42 -3.03
C ASN A 229 4.90 -2.82 -2.39
N ARG A 230 3.78 -2.81 -3.13
CA ARG A 230 2.51 -2.29 -2.62
C ARG A 230 1.89 -3.15 -1.51
N GLN A 231 2.20 -4.44 -1.50
CA GLN A 231 1.63 -5.43 -0.57
C GLN A 231 2.48 -5.65 0.68
N GLY A 232 3.77 -5.37 0.63
CA GLY A 232 4.70 -5.55 1.74
C GLY A 232 4.44 -4.62 2.92
N ARG A 233 4.83 -5.04 4.14
CA ARG A 233 4.78 -4.21 5.34
C ARG A 233 6.08 -3.44 5.56
N TRP A 234 5.95 -2.22 6.07
CA TRP A 234 7.11 -1.44 6.49
C TRP A 234 7.79 -2.10 7.70
N GLU A 235 9.08 -2.36 7.58
CA GLU A 235 9.95 -2.81 8.66
C GLU A 235 11.23 -1.98 8.74
N PHE A 236 11.95 -2.12 9.84
CA PHE A 236 13.25 -1.50 10.01
C PHE A 236 14.32 -2.14 9.14
N LEU A 237 15.12 -1.29 8.53
CA LEU A 237 16.30 -1.62 7.76
C LEU A 237 17.50 -0.97 8.42
N PHE A 238 18.53 -1.75 8.63
CA PHE A 238 19.80 -1.27 9.16
C PHE A 238 20.88 -1.44 8.10
N TYR A 239 21.51 -0.34 7.69
CA TYR A 239 22.65 -0.33 6.78
C TYR A 239 23.95 -0.27 7.59
N PRO A 240 24.66 -1.40 7.78
CA PRO A 240 25.87 -1.40 8.60
C PRO A 240 26.97 -0.46 8.08
N ALA A 241 27.03 -0.25 6.77
CA ALA A 241 28.02 0.61 6.15
C ALA A 241 27.82 2.11 6.47
N ASN A 242 26.62 2.49 6.91
CA ASN A 242 26.27 3.87 7.24
C ASN A 242 26.26 4.13 8.75
N HIS A 243 26.54 3.11 9.56
CA HIS A 243 26.51 3.19 11.01
C HIS A 243 27.77 3.88 11.55
N ASP A 244 27.59 4.78 12.51
CA ASP A 244 28.64 5.42 13.28
C ASP A 244 29.20 4.41 14.29
N THR A 245 30.45 4.00 14.09
CA THR A 245 31.11 2.99 14.94
C THR A 245 31.90 3.61 16.09
N GLY A 246 31.80 4.92 16.31
CA GLY A 246 32.49 5.60 17.40
C GLY A 246 31.76 5.38 18.74
N ALA A 247 32.51 5.50 19.84
CA ALA A 247 31.93 5.49 21.17
C ALA A 247 30.92 6.65 21.34
N LYS A 248 29.91 6.42 22.19
CA LYS A 248 28.81 7.35 22.46
C LYS A 248 28.50 7.34 23.95
N THR A 249 28.35 8.51 24.55
CA THR A 249 27.95 8.65 25.95
C THR A 249 26.72 9.54 26.00
N ILE A 250 25.63 9.02 26.56
CA ILE A 250 24.32 9.68 26.64
C ILE A 250 23.96 9.83 28.11
N PHE A 251 23.39 10.98 28.50
CA PHE A 251 23.06 11.32 29.89
C PHE A 251 24.27 11.36 30.81
N GLU A 252 25.39 11.90 30.31
CA GLU A 252 26.67 11.97 31.02
C GLU A 252 26.52 12.57 32.43
N GLY A 253 27.09 11.89 33.43
CA GLY A 253 27.09 12.33 34.82
C GLY A 253 25.78 12.11 35.58
N THR A 254 24.78 11.50 34.96
CA THR A 254 23.51 11.13 35.62
C THR A 254 23.51 9.66 36.07
N PRO A 255 22.61 9.25 36.98
CA PRO A 255 22.40 7.84 37.31
C PRO A 255 21.96 6.96 36.12
N TYR A 256 21.53 7.57 35.01
CA TYR A 256 21.03 6.90 33.81
C TYR A 256 22.01 7.01 32.63
N GLN A 257 23.28 7.33 32.90
CA GLN A 257 24.31 7.39 31.86
C GLN A 257 24.40 6.07 31.11
N LEU A 258 24.38 6.16 29.77
CA LEU A 258 24.60 5.05 28.85
C LEU A 258 25.91 5.27 28.10
N ASP A 259 26.82 4.31 28.23
CA ASP A 259 28.08 4.27 27.49
C ASP A 259 28.04 3.14 26.45
N ILE A 260 27.99 3.53 25.18
CA ILE A 260 28.06 2.63 24.05
C ILE A 260 29.53 2.55 23.59
N PRO A 261 30.11 1.34 23.51
CA PRO A 261 31.51 1.16 23.12
C PRO A 261 31.75 1.47 21.63
N ASP A 262 33.01 1.71 21.27
CA ASP A 262 33.41 1.80 19.87
C ASP A 262 33.51 0.42 19.20
N GLY A 263 33.53 0.42 17.87
CA GLY A 263 33.92 -0.76 17.09
C GLY A 263 32.85 -1.84 16.91
N ARG A 264 31.56 -1.55 17.15
CA ARG A 264 30.46 -2.42 16.70
C ARG A 264 30.36 -2.37 15.17
N LEU A 265 30.69 -3.48 14.52
CA LEU A 265 30.76 -3.59 13.06
C LEU A 265 29.65 -4.49 12.53
N GLY A 266 29.26 -4.27 11.27
CA GLY A 266 28.27 -5.14 10.62
C GLY A 266 26.93 -5.08 11.35
N VAL A 267 26.29 -6.24 11.49
CA VAL A 267 24.96 -6.33 12.13
C VAL A 267 24.97 -5.99 13.61
N ASP A 268 26.13 -6.03 14.28
CA ASP A 268 26.24 -5.72 15.71
C ASP A 268 25.97 -4.25 16.02
N GLY A 269 26.05 -3.35 15.02
CA GLY A 269 25.69 -1.94 15.19
C GLY A 269 24.21 -1.70 15.53
N VAL A 270 23.35 -2.70 15.29
CA VAL A 270 21.94 -2.68 15.72
C VAL A 270 21.82 -2.56 17.25
N LEU A 271 22.79 -3.09 18.00
CA LEU A 271 22.78 -3.09 19.45
C LEU A 271 22.83 -1.68 20.05
N ASP A 272 23.42 -0.69 19.35
CA ASP A 272 23.44 0.70 19.81
C ASP A 272 22.03 1.23 20.00
N GLY A 273 21.16 0.99 18.99
CA GLY A 273 19.76 1.42 19.01
C GLY A 273 18.97 0.69 20.09
N ILE A 274 19.18 -0.62 20.23
CA ILE A 274 18.47 -1.42 21.23
C ILE A 274 18.84 -0.99 22.65
N GLU A 275 20.13 -0.82 22.94
CA GLU A 275 20.59 -0.40 24.27
C GLU A 275 20.11 1.01 24.63
N LEU A 276 20.07 1.93 23.66
CA LEU A 276 19.49 3.24 23.85
C LEU A 276 17.99 3.16 24.15
N LEU A 277 17.23 2.39 23.36
CA LEU A 277 15.79 2.24 23.57
C LEU A 277 15.47 1.57 24.92
N ASP A 278 16.22 0.54 25.31
CA ASP A 278 16.08 -0.11 26.62
C ASP A 278 16.40 0.87 27.76
N THR A 279 17.43 1.71 27.61
CA THR A 279 17.78 2.75 28.59
C THR A 279 16.69 3.80 28.71
N LEU A 280 16.16 4.28 27.58
CA LEU A 280 15.07 5.26 27.56
C LEU A 280 13.79 4.67 28.18
N ALA A 281 13.44 3.42 27.85
CA ALA A 281 12.27 2.76 28.43
C ALA A 281 12.39 2.58 29.95
N ALA A 282 13.61 2.40 30.47
CA ALA A 282 13.90 2.31 31.89
C ALA A 282 13.95 3.67 32.60
N HIS A 283 14.05 4.79 31.88
CA HIS A 283 14.15 6.12 32.45
C HIS A 283 12.79 6.57 33.04
N PRO A 284 12.72 7.02 34.30
CA PRO A 284 11.45 7.41 34.94
C PRO A 284 10.76 8.57 34.21
N ASP A 285 11.52 9.57 33.77
CA ASP A 285 10.95 10.72 33.04
C ASP A 285 10.31 10.30 31.70
N THR A 286 10.80 9.24 31.05
CA THR A 286 10.16 8.69 29.85
C THR A 286 8.82 8.08 30.18
N ALA A 287 8.74 7.30 31.26
CA ALA A 287 7.48 6.71 31.73
C ALA A 287 6.47 7.80 32.10
N GLU A 288 6.88 8.82 32.85
CA GLU A 288 6.02 9.95 33.25
C GLU A 288 5.53 10.74 32.03
N PHE A 289 6.44 11.11 31.13
CA PHE A 289 6.11 11.86 29.93
C PHE A 289 5.11 11.11 29.03
N ILE A 290 5.34 9.83 28.76
CA ILE A 290 4.44 9.05 27.90
C ILE A 290 3.11 8.77 28.60
N CYS A 291 3.08 8.44 29.90
CA CYS A 291 1.83 8.24 30.61
C CYS A 291 0.97 9.51 30.64
N ILE A 292 1.57 10.69 30.87
CA ILE A 292 0.86 11.98 30.77
C ILE A 292 0.29 12.18 29.37
N LYS A 293 1.07 11.94 28.30
CA LYS A 293 0.57 12.05 26.93
C LYS A 293 -0.59 11.09 26.64
N LEU A 294 -0.57 9.88 27.19
CA LEU A 294 -1.68 8.92 27.05
C LEU A 294 -2.93 9.37 27.81
N ILE A 295 -2.78 9.90 29.03
CA ILE A 295 -3.92 10.46 29.79
C ILE A 295 -4.48 11.67 29.04
N GLN A 296 -3.62 12.56 28.52
CA GLN A 296 -4.05 13.66 27.66
C GLN A 296 -4.82 13.10 26.47
N ARG A 297 -4.26 12.14 25.73
CA ARG A 297 -4.88 11.57 24.53
C ARG A 297 -6.29 11.03 24.77
N PHE A 298 -6.50 10.29 25.85
CA PHE A 298 -7.71 9.49 26.04
C PHE A 298 -8.68 10.01 27.09
N VAL A 299 -8.23 10.85 28.03
CA VAL A 299 -8.99 11.20 29.24
C VAL A 299 -9.23 12.70 29.35
N SER A 300 -8.19 13.50 29.59
CA SER A 300 -8.34 14.92 29.94
C SER A 300 -7.10 15.74 29.64
N ASP A 301 -7.32 17.00 29.25
CA ASP A 301 -6.27 18.01 29.02
C ASP A 301 -5.75 18.63 30.34
N ASP A 302 -6.42 18.37 31.48
CA ASP A 302 -6.11 18.98 32.79
C ASP A 302 -4.93 18.30 33.51
N ILE A 303 -4.02 17.68 32.75
CA ILE A 303 -2.79 17.09 33.27
C ILE A 303 -1.62 17.45 32.36
N SER A 304 -0.49 17.78 32.98
CA SER A 304 0.78 18.14 32.36
C SER A 304 1.92 17.96 33.36
N LEU A 305 3.17 17.94 32.89
CA LEU A 305 4.35 17.91 33.77
C LEU A 305 4.34 19.06 34.79
N ALA A 306 3.92 20.26 34.38
CA ALA A 306 3.82 21.42 35.26
C ALA A 306 2.79 21.20 36.37
N SER A 307 1.59 20.73 36.01
CA SER A 307 0.50 20.48 36.97
C SER A 307 0.76 19.32 37.93
N ILE A 308 1.59 18.35 37.51
CA ILE A 308 2.06 17.28 38.41
C ILE A 308 3.13 17.84 39.36
N SER A 309 4.08 18.63 38.84
CA SER A 309 5.16 19.20 39.65
C SER A 309 4.67 20.18 40.72
N ASP A 310 3.62 20.95 40.45
CA ASP A 310 3.05 21.91 41.40
C ASP A 310 1.83 21.38 42.18
N GLY A 311 1.38 20.16 41.86
CA GLY A 311 0.26 19.48 42.52
C GLY A 311 -1.13 20.02 42.15
N SER A 312 -1.24 20.85 41.12
CA SER A 312 -2.52 21.42 40.66
C SER A 312 -3.36 20.48 39.80
N ALA A 313 -2.79 19.38 39.29
CA ALA A 313 -3.54 18.36 38.55
C ALA A 313 -4.67 17.76 39.41
N PRO A 314 -5.84 17.42 38.85
CA PRO A 314 -6.90 16.72 39.58
C PRO A 314 -6.40 15.43 40.27
N LEU A 315 -6.83 15.18 41.51
CA LEU A 315 -6.34 14.07 42.34
C LEU A 315 -6.55 12.71 41.68
N GLU A 316 -7.67 12.56 40.97
CA GLU A 316 -8.01 11.37 40.21
C GLU A 316 -7.06 11.12 39.03
N LEU A 317 -6.55 12.18 38.38
CA LEU A 317 -5.59 12.05 37.29
C LEU A 317 -4.18 11.78 37.83
N GLN A 318 -3.83 12.33 39.00
CA GLN A 318 -2.58 11.99 39.70
C GLN A 318 -2.57 10.52 40.13
N ALA A 319 -3.69 10.01 40.67
CA ALA A 319 -3.84 8.61 41.05
C ALA A 319 -3.72 7.70 39.82
N LEU A 320 -4.40 8.04 38.72
CA LEU A 320 -4.29 7.30 37.46
C LEU A 320 -2.86 7.26 36.92
N LEU A 321 -2.16 8.40 36.95
CA LEU A 321 -0.75 8.46 36.52
C LEU A 321 0.12 7.54 37.38
N ALA A 322 -0.07 7.54 38.71
CA ALA A 322 0.68 6.66 39.60
C ALA A 322 0.46 5.16 39.28
N ASP A 323 -0.78 4.77 39.02
CA ASP A 323 -1.12 3.40 38.63
C ASP A 323 -0.50 3.03 37.27
N MET A 324 -0.56 3.94 36.29
CA MET A 324 0.07 3.75 34.96
C MET A 324 1.60 3.64 35.04
N LEU A 325 2.25 4.42 35.92
CA LEU A 325 3.69 4.32 36.18
C LEU A 325 4.04 2.98 36.83
N ALA A 326 3.24 2.50 37.79
CA ALA A 326 3.42 1.17 38.36
C ALA A 326 3.28 0.08 37.28
N ALA A 327 2.29 0.21 36.39
CA ALA A 327 2.09 -0.67 35.25
C ALA A 327 3.28 -0.65 34.26
N TRP A 328 3.85 0.52 33.98
CA TRP A 328 5.01 0.71 33.10
C TRP A 328 6.20 -0.18 33.51
N PHE A 329 6.48 -0.25 34.81
CA PHE A 329 7.59 -1.01 35.37
C PHE A 329 7.21 -2.41 35.88
N SER A 330 5.98 -2.87 35.62
CA SER A 330 5.47 -4.16 36.12
C SER A 330 5.94 -5.38 35.32
N THR A 331 6.43 -5.16 34.11
CA THR A 331 6.85 -6.23 33.19
C THR A 331 8.38 -6.37 33.15
N VAL A 332 8.88 -7.47 32.58
CA VAL A 332 10.32 -7.76 32.51
C VAL A 332 11.09 -6.66 31.78
N ARG A 333 10.50 -6.12 30.70
CA ARG A 333 11.02 -4.94 29.99
C ARG A 333 10.06 -3.77 30.23
N PRO A 334 10.51 -2.67 30.86
CA PRO A 334 9.66 -1.50 31.07
C PRO A 334 9.02 -0.98 29.79
N GLY A 335 7.87 -0.31 29.92
CA GLY A 335 7.22 0.36 28.79
C GLY A 335 6.30 -0.53 27.94
N HIS A 336 5.78 -1.62 28.50
CA HIS A 336 4.76 -2.42 27.82
C HIS A 336 3.43 -1.64 27.71
N ILE A 337 3.25 -0.93 26.58
CA ILE A 337 2.13 -0.01 26.33
C ILE A 337 0.76 -0.70 26.48
N GLY A 338 0.64 -1.98 26.13
CA GLY A 338 -0.61 -2.73 26.34
C GLY A 338 -1.02 -2.77 27.82
N THR A 339 -0.08 -2.99 28.73
CA THR A 339 -0.35 -3.05 30.18
C THR A 339 -0.69 -1.66 30.74
N VAL A 340 -0.02 -0.63 30.23
CA VAL A 340 -0.29 0.77 30.60
C VAL A 340 -1.69 1.19 30.13
N LEU A 341 -2.07 0.82 28.90
CA LEU A 341 -3.40 1.10 28.35
C LEU A 341 -4.50 0.28 29.04
N GLU A 342 -4.25 -0.98 29.41
CA GLU A 342 -5.19 -1.75 30.21
C GLU A 342 -5.47 -1.08 31.57
N THR A 343 -4.47 -0.45 32.16
CA THR A 343 -4.62 0.32 33.41
C THR A 343 -5.43 1.61 33.18
N LEU A 344 -5.16 2.33 32.08
CA LEU A 344 -5.89 3.54 31.72
C LEU A 344 -7.36 3.26 31.38
N LEU A 345 -7.59 2.27 30.54
CA LEU A 345 -8.90 1.95 29.98
C LEU A 345 -9.73 1.10 30.94
N ASP A 346 -9.12 0.35 31.87
CA ASP A 346 -9.78 -0.52 32.85
C ASP A 346 -11.10 -1.14 32.33
N PRO A 347 -11.05 -1.96 31.27
CA PRO A 347 -12.25 -2.44 30.59
C PRO A 347 -13.11 -3.36 31.47
N VAL A 348 -12.55 -3.86 32.59
CA VAL A 348 -13.21 -4.80 33.50
C VAL A 348 -14.04 -4.07 34.56
N ASN A 349 -13.46 -3.11 35.31
CA ASN A 349 -14.19 -2.45 36.39
C ASN A 349 -14.88 -1.17 35.93
N GLN A 350 -14.31 -0.49 34.92
CA GLN A 350 -14.86 0.72 34.31
C GLN A 350 -15.17 1.84 35.31
N GLN A 351 -14.32 2.01 36.34
CA GLN A 351 -14.49 3.04 37.38
C GLN A 351 -13.48 4.18 37.30
N GLY A 352 -12.42 4.02 36.49
CA GLY A 352 -11.36 5.01 36.38
C GLY A 352 -11.75 6.29 35.63
N PRO A 353 -10.88 7.31 35.61
CA PRO A 353 -11.15 8.61 34.98
C PRO A 353 -11.57 8.55 33.51
N PHE A 354 -11.13 7.53 32.75
CA PHE A 354 -11.56 7.31 31.37
C PHE A 354 -13.08 7.09 31.22
N TRP A 355 -13.70 6.41 32.19
CA TRP A 355 -15.13 6.11 32.19
C TRP A 355 -15.97 7.16 32.94
N ASP A 356 -15.34 8.18 33.51
CA ASP A 356 -16.05 9.24 34.18
C ASP A 356 -16.85 10.07 33.17
N THR A 357 -18.15 10.22 33.44
CA THR A 357 -19.06 11.06 32.66
C THR A 357 -18.64 12.52 32.59
N GLY A 358 -17.83 13.01 33.53
CA GLY A 358 -17.24 14.36 33.50
C GLY A 358 -16.20 14.54 32.40
N ASN A 359 -15.48 13.47 32.03
CA ASN A 359 -14.48 13.47 30.97
C ASN A 359 -15.06 13.06 29.61
N ALA A 360 -16.24 12.41 29.61
CA ALA A 360 -16.91 11.98 28.40
C ALA A 360 -17.22 13.16 27.47
N ARG A 361 -16.64 13.14 26.26
CA ARG A 361 -16.80 14.18 25.22
C ARG A 361 -16.27 15.57 25.61
N ALA A 362 -15.40 15.65 26.63
CA ALA A 362 -14.75 16.90 27.03
C ALA A 362 -13.67 17.34 26.04
N LYS A 363 -13.01 16.37 25.38
CA LYS A 363 -11.91 16.61 24.46
C LYS A 363 -12.35 17.17 23.11
N ILE A 364 -11.52 18.05 22.57
CA ILE A 364 -11.61 18.52 21.18
C ILE A 364 -10.75 17.62 20.30
N LYS A 365 -11.34 17.12 19.21
CA LYS A 365 -10.64 16.32 18.21
C LYS A 365 -9.63 17.17 17.44
N THR A 366 -8.41 16.65 17.28
CA THR A 366 -7.44 17.15 16.27
C THR A 366 -8.07 17.12 14.86
N PRO A 367 -7.54 17.87 13.88
CA PRO A 367 -8.05 17.84 12.51
C PRO A 367 -8.11 16.43 11.90
N VAL A 368 -7.07 15.62 12.09
CA VAL A 368 -7.03 14.23 11.58
C VAL A 368 -8.13 13.36 12.20
N GLU A 369 -8.38 13.50 13.50
CA GLU A 369 -9.44 12.76 14.17
C GLU A 369 -10.83 13.26 13.77
N PHE A 370 -10.98 14.57 13.58
CA PHE A 370 -12.24 15.17 13.18
C PHE A 370 -12.67 14.65 11.80
N ILE A 371 -11.76 14.66 10.83
CA ILE A 371 -12.00 14.13 9.49
C ILE A 371 -12.26 12.62 9.55
N ASN A 372 -11.33 11.84 10.11
CA ASN A 372 -11.44 10.38 10.12
C ASN A 372 -12.67 9.88 10.87
N SER A 373 -13.01 10.50 12.00
CA SER A 373 -14.22 10.11 12.74
C SER A 373 -15.51 10.54 12.03
N THR A 374 -15.49 11.64 11.26
CA THR A 374 -16.64 12.04 10.43
C THR A 374 -16.90 11.02 9.34
N LEU A 375 -15.86 10.64 8.58
CA LEU A 375 -15.96 9.64 7.52
C LEU A 375 -16.38 8.28 8.06
N ARG A 376 -15.77 7.83 9.17
CA ARG A 376 -16.15 6.57 9.84
C ARG A 376 -17.59 6.58 10.33
N SER A 377 -18.08 7.71 10.85
CA SER A 377 -19.47 7.83 11.32
C SER A 377 -20.49 7.75 10.18
N LEU A 378 -20.05 8.01 8.94
CA LEU A 378 -20.88 8.01 7.73
C LEU A 378 -20.64 6.78 6.85
N TYR A 379 -19.74 5.87 7.24
CA TYR A 379 -19.28 4.76 6.38
C TYR A 379 -18.85 5.26 4.99
N ALA A 380 -18.15 6.39 4.96
CA ALA A 380 -17.71 7.03 3.72
C ALA A 380 -16.39 6.43 3.24
N ASP A 381 -16.33 6.10 1.95
CA ASP A 381 -15.08 5.73 1.27
C ASP A 381 -14.35 7.00 0.82
N ALA A 382 -13.03 7.06 1.04
CA ALA A 382 -12.19 8.17 0.64
C ALA A 382 -11.21 7.75 -0.47
N SER A 383 -11.12 8.53 -1.54
CA SER A 383 -10.33 8.17 -2.73
C SER A 383 -9.31 9.23 -3.20
N SER A 384 -9.23 10.40 -2.55
CA SER A 384 -8.34 11.50 -2.95
C SER A 384 -7.49 12.09 -1.82
N ASP A 385 -6.57 12.98 -2.18
CA ASP A 385 -5.70 13.76 -1.29
C ASP A 385 -6.35 15.03 -0.73
N ASP A 386 -7.57 15.40 -1.14
CA ASP A 386 -8.26 16.61 -0.67
C ASP A 386 -8.54 16.61 0.83
N LEU A 387 -8.63 15.42 1.45
CA LEU A 387 -8.72 15.30 2.91
C LEU A 387 -7.47 15.83 3.62
N ALA A 388 -6.29 15.69 3.00
CA ALA A 388 -5.06 16.26 3.55
C ALA A 388 -5.06 17.80 3.46
N ASN A 389 -5.62 18.36 2.39
CA ASN A 389 -5.81 19.80 2.24
C ASN A 389 -6.73 20.37 3.33
N TRP A 390 -7.88 19.72 3.58
CA TRP A 390 -8.77 20.11 4.68
C TRP A 390 -8.08 20.06 6.05
N MET A 391 -7.25 19.05 6.29
CA MET A 391 -6.52 18.90 7.54
C MET A 391 -5.50 20.04 7.73
N LYS A 392 -4.78 20.38 6.65
CA LYS A 392 -3.85 21.50 6.60
C LYS A 392 -4.54 22.84 6.84
N ASP A 393 -5.69 23.07 6.22
CA ASP A 393 -6.47 24.30 6.40
C ASP A 393 -7.00 24.44 7.85
N MET A 394 -7.24 23.32 8.52
CA MET A 394 -7.55 23.26 9.95
C MET A 394 -6.31 23.36 10.87
N GLY A 395 -5.10 23.51 10.31
CA GLY A 395 -3.85 23.76 11.04
C GLY A 395 -2.95 22.54 11.26
N MET A 396 -3.25 21.38 10.66
CA MET A 396 -2.45 20.17 10.81
C MET A 396 -1.99 19.65 9.44
N ASP A 397 -0.75 19.93 9.09
CA ASP A 397 -0.12 19.44 7.85
C ASP A 397 0.73 18.20 8.16
N LEU A 398 0.28 17.02 7.74
CA LEU A 398 0.91 15.77 8.16
C LEU A 398 2.40 15.74 7.79
N PHE A 399 3.23 15.35 8.76
CA PHE A 399 4.68 15.24 8.62
C PHE A 399 5.41 16.57 8.33
N GLN A 400 4.76 17.72 8.52
CA GLN A 400 5.33 19.06 8.31
C GLN A 400 5.45 19.88 9.61
N ARG A 401 5.42 19.22 10.77
CA ARG A 401 5.68 19.89 12.05
C ARG A 401 7.17 20.22 12.13
N ASP A 402 7.49 21.51 12.22
CA ASP A 402 8.87 21.99 12.29
C ASP A 402 9.55 21.63 13.62
N GLU A 403 8.79 21.69 14.73
CA GLU A 403 9.33 21.37 16.05
C GLU A 403 9.35 19.85 16.34
N PRO A 404 10.41 19.35 17.01
CA PRO A 404 10.54 17.93 17.34
C PRO A 404 9.65 17.47 18.51
N ASP A 405 8.70 18.31 18.94
CA ASP A 405 7.75 18.01 20.02
C ASP A 405 6.46 17.32 19.54
N GLY A 406 6.25 17.32 18.21
CA GLY A 406 5.07 16.79 17.56
C GLY A 406 3.88 17.74 17.63
N TYR A 407 2.73 17.27 17.15
CA TYR A 407 1.49 18.03 17.24
C TYR A 407 0.89 17.93 18.65
N SER A 408 0.24 19.00 19.12
CA SER A 408 -0.35 19.06 20.45
C SER A 408 -1.53 18.08 20.61
N GLU A 409 -1.61 17.42 21.76
CA GLU A 409 -2.77 16.62 22.16
C GLU A 409 -3.83 17.43 22.92
N ILE A 410 -3.54 18.70 23.22
CA ILE A 410 -4.44 19.60 23.96
C ILE A 410 -5.47 20.18 23.00
N GLY A 411 -6.74 20.05 23.35
CA GLY A 411 -7.85 20.39 22.47
C GLY A 411 -7.91 21.87 22.09
N LEU A 412 -7.60 22.76 23.02
CA LEU A 412 -7.68 24.21 22.82
C LEU A 412 -6.66 24.73 21.80
N ASP A 413 -5.55 24.02 21.59
CA ASP A 413 -4.56 24.39 20.57
C ASP A 413 -5.10 24.23 19.14
N TRP A 414 -6.19 23.47 18.99
CA TRP A 414 -6.83 23.19 17.70
C TRP A 414 -8.07 24.05 17.40
N ILE A 415 -8.46 24.94 18.33
CA ILE A 415 -9.60 25.84 18.16
C ILE A 415 -9.16 27.30 18.16
N GLY A 416 -9.19 27.90 16.98
CA GLY A 416 -9.15 29.34 16.78
C GLY A 416 -10.26 29.77 15.81
N THR A 417 -10.44 31.08 15.63
CA THR A 417 -11.48 31.62 14.72
C THR A 417 -11.36 31.05 13.31
N THR A 418 -10.13 30.96 12.78
CA THR A 418 -9.87 30.43 11.43
C THR A 418 -10.07 28.93 11.35
N THR A 419 -9.49 28.14 12.26
CA THR A 419 -9.61 26.67 12.21
C THR A 419 -11.04 26.20 12.46
N LEU A 420 -11.83 26.94 13.24
CA LEU A 420 -13.25 26.67 13.44
C LEU A 420 -14.06 26.92 12.16
N LEU A 421 -13.75 27.97 11.40
CA LEU A 421 -14.39 28.23 10.11
C LEU A 421 -14.12 27.07 9.14
N GLU A 422 -12.89 26.57 9.08
CA GLU A 422 -12.56 25.46 8.18
C GLU A 422 -13.22 24.13 8.59
N ARG A 423 -13.36 23.87 9.89
CA ARG A 423 -14.16 22.75 10.38
C ARG A 423 -15.63 22.85 9.95
N ILE A 424 -16.21 24.05 9.97
CA ILE A 424 -17.58 24.31 9.49
C ILE A 424 -17.68 24.10 7.98
N ASN A 425 -16.70 24.61 7.22
CA ASN A 425 -16.64 24.45 5.76
C ASN A 425 -16.57 22.97 5.37
N PHE A 426 -15.67 22.21 5.99
CA PHE A 426 -15.55 20.77 5.81
C PHE A 426 -16.87 20.06 6.14
N SER A 427 -17.46 20.35 7.32
CA SER A 427 -18.73 19.73 7.73
C SER A 427 -19.84 19.99 6.72
N ARG A 428 -19.94 21.22 6.20
CA ARG A 428 -20.93 21.59 5.18
C ARG A 428 -20.67 20.89 3.85
N ARG A 429 -19.40 20.75 3.46
CA ARG A 429 -19.01 20.06 2.23
C ARG A 429 -19.36 18.58 2.31
N VAL A 430 -18.94 17.89 3.38
CA VAL A 430 -19.30 16.47 3.59
C VAL A 430 -20.81 16.29 3.64
N ALA A 431 -21.54 17.13 4.40
CA ALA A 431 -22.99 17.02 4.50
C ALA A 431 -23.73 17.23 3.16
N SER A 432 -23.12 17.93 2.20
CA SER A 432 -23.71 18.12 0.88
C SER A 432 -23.61 16.89 -0.04
N ASN A 433 -22.70 15.96 0.26
CA ASN A 433 -22.45 14.73 -0.50
C ASN A 433 -22.27 14.96 -2.02
N VAL A 434 -21.74 16.13 -2.41
CA VAL A 434 -21.49 16.49 -3.82
C VAL A 434 -20.05 16.22 -4.26
N ASP A 435 -19.20 15.76 -3.34
CA ASP A 435 -17.80 15.50 -3.59
C ASP A 435 -17.61 14.05 -3.99
N ASN A 436 -16.92 13.79 -5.10
CA ASN A 436 -16.65 12.41 -5.55
C ASN A 436 -15.53 11.76 -4.73
N ASP A 437 -14.79 12.56 -3.96
CA ASP A 437 -13.61 12.11 -3.25
C ASP A 437 -13.94 11.42 -1.92
N TYR A 438 -15.10 11.73 -1.34
CA TYR A 438 -15.60 11.18 -0.08
C TYR A 438 -17.13 11.14 -0.07
N GLN A 439 -17.70 10.13 -0.74
CA GLN A 439 -19.14 9.90 -0.78
C GLN A 439 -19.61 9.04 0.38
N TRP A 440 -20.82 9.31 0.84
CA TRP A 440 -21.52 8.48 1.81
C TRP A 440 -22.95 8.18 1.36
N ASP A 441 -23.47 7.03 1.79
CA ASP A 441 -24.85 6.62 1.54
C ASP A 441 -25.63 6.62 2.85
N ILE A 442 -26.80 7.26 2.85
CA ILE A 442 -27.73 7.22 3.98
C ILE A 442 -28.22 5.79 4.28
N GLY A 443 -28.23 4.91 3.27
CA GLY A 443 -28.52 3.48 3.41
C GLY A 443 -27.60 2.80 4.43
N ASN A 444 -26.29 3.05 4.33
CA ASN A 444 -25.27 2.51 5.24
C ASN A 444 -25.45 3.02 6.68
N PHE A 445 -26.03 4.20 6.85
CA PHE A 445 -26.34 4.77 8.15
C PHE A 445 -27.58 4.14 8.81
N ILE A 446 -28.54 3.67 8.01
CA ILE A 446 -29.80 3.08 8.50
C ILE A 446 -29.67 1.56 8.71
N ASP A 447 -28.90 0.87 7.87
CA ASP A 447 -28.58 -0.55 8.00
C ASP A 447 -27.07 -0.80 7.75
N PRO A 448 -26.23 -0.74 8.80
CA PRO A 448 -24.78 -0.90 8.67
C PRO A 448 -24.33 -2.34 8.39
N THR A 449 -25.26 -3.28 8.15
CA THR A 449 -24.95 -4.70 7.86
C THR A 449 -25.02 -5.07 6.37
N GLN A 450 -25.33 -4.12 5.49
CA GLN A 450 -25.32 -4.30 4.03
C GLN A 450 -24.01 -3.87 3.39
#